data_AF-A0A3M1FVF7-F1
#
_entry.id   AF-A0A3M1FVF7-F1
#
_cell.length_a   1.000
_cell.length_b   1.000
_cell.length_c   1.000
_cell.angle_alpha   90.00
_cell.angle_beta   90.00
_cell.angle_gamma   90.00
#
_symmetry.space_group_name_H-M   'P 1'
#
loop_
_entity.id
_entity.type
_entity.pdbx_description
1 polymer ?
#
loop_
_entity_poly.entity_id
_entity_poly.type
_entity_poly.pdbx_seq_one_letter_code
_entity_poly.pdbx_strand_id
1 'polypeptide(L)'
;MKNKKDFSTPPEHSIAVALGYDELKDEAPILLAKGQQRLADEIVRIARKYGVPVVQRDALAKMLNRSEVNEEIPVELFEVVAYLLAEIELESQTKAHKNKASQNKESL
;
A
#
# COMPACT_ATOMS: atom_id res chain seq x y z
N MET A 1 0.07 -30.53 0.37
CA MET A 1 -1.40 -30.35 0.36
C MET A 1 -1.74 -28.92 -0.03
N LYS A 2 -2.83 -28.72 -0.76
CA LYS A 2 -3.28 -27.42 -1.28
C LYS A 2 -3.78 -26.56 -0.11
N ASN A 3 -3.15 -25.42 0.16
CA ASN A 3 -3.64 -24.40 1.10
C ASN A 3 -4.97 -23.83 0.57
N LYS A 4 -6.09 -24.49 0.86
CA LYS A 4 -7.37 -23.82 0.88
C LYS A 4 -7.36 -22.96 2.15
N LYS A 5 -7.33 -21.63 2.00
CA LYS A 5 -7.68 -20.74 3.12
C LYS A 5 -9.12 -21.10 3.50
N ASP A 6 -9.27 -21.90 4.55
CA ASP A 6 -10.59 -22.30 5.02
C ASP A 6 -11.36 -21.05 5.47
N PHE A 7 -12.66 -21.04 5.24
CA PHE A 7 -13.51 -19.92 5.64
C PHE A 7 -13.60 -19.72 7.16
N SER A 8 -12.89 -20.52 7.95
CA SER A 8 -12.89 -20.48 9.40
C SER A 8 -11.99 -19.40 10.03
N THR A 9 -10.98 -18.87 9.32
CA THR A 9 -10.11 -17.82 9.88
C THR A 9 -10.75 -16.44 9.70
N PRO A 10 -10.94 -15.64 10.78
CA PRO A 10 -11.44 -14.29 10.66
C PRO A 10 -10.46 -13.41 9.84
N PRO A 11 -10.96 -12.41 9.11
CA PRO A 11 -10.11 -11.53 8.32
C PRO A 11 -9.23 -10.67 9.23
N GLU A 12 -7.96 -10.52 8.88
CA GLU A 12 -7.01 -9.68 9.63
C GLU A 12 -7.27 -8.20 9.37
N HIS A 13 -7.60 -7.85 8.12
CA HIS A 13 -7.83 -6.48 7.70
C HIS A 13 -9.33 -6.26 7.47
N SER A 14 -9.91 -5.30 8.18
CA SER A 14 -11.30 -4.92 7.96
C SER A 14 -11.49 -4.21 6.61
N ILE A 15 -10.49 -3.42 6.20
CA ILE A 15 -10.51 -2.58 5.00
C ILE A 15 -9.10 -2.48 4.41
N ALA A 16 -9.00 -2.45 3.08
CA ALA A 16 -7.78 -2.11 2.37
C ALA A 16 -8.12 -1.33 1.10
N VAL A 17 -7.25 -0.39 0.76
CA VAL A 17 -7.30 0.42 -0.46
C VAL A 17 -5.92 0.36 -1.11
N ALA A 18 -5.88 0.34 -2.44
CA ALA A 18 -4.66 0.42 -3.21
C ALA A 18 -4.67 1.72 -4.02
N LEU A 19 -3.60 2.50 -3.88
CA LEU A 19 -3.40 3.74 -4.63
C LEU A 19 -2.33 3.52 -5.70
N GLY A 20 -2.53 4.15 -6.85
CA GLY A 20 -1.55 4.30 -7.91
C GLY A 20 -1.24 5.77 -8.09
N TYR A 21 0.02 6.08 -8.41
CA TYR A 21 0.44 7.45 -8.73
C TYR A 21 1.68 7.41 -9.60
N ASP A 22 1.59 7.97 -10.81
CA ASP A 22 2.70 8.28 -11.70
C ASP A 22 2.92 9.80 -11.71
N GLU A 23 3.95 10.27 -11.02
CA GLU A 23 4.28 11.70 -10.88
C GLU A 23 4.48 12.45 -12.21
N LEU A 24 4.73 11.72 -13.32
CA LEU A 24 4.93 12.31 -14.64
C LEU A 24 3.65 12.40 -15.46
N LYS A 25 2.59 11.70 -15.08
CA LYS A 25 1.36 11.56 -15.89
C LYS A 25 0.09 11.93 -15.15
N ASP A 26 0.04 11.67 -13.84
CA ASP A 26 -1.17 11.80 -13.05
C ASP A 26 -1.17 13.14 -12.31
N GLU A 27 -2.28 13.86 -12.37
CA GLU A 27 -2.47 15.09 -11.57
C GLU A 27 -2.74 14.77 -10.10
N ALA A 28 -3.30 13.59 -9.83
CA ALA A 28 -3.61 13.10 -8.50
C ALA A 28 -3.48 11.57 -8.40
N PRO A 29 -3.28 11.03 -7.19
CA PRO A 29 -3.31 9.59 -6.97
C PRO A 29 -4.67 8.98 -7.34
N ILE A 30 -4.64 7.81 -7.97
CA ILE A 30 -5.81 7.07 -8.44
C ILE A 30 -6.08 5.89 -7.51
N LEU A 31 -7.35 5.66 -7.17
CA LEU A 31 -7.75 4.48 -6.40
C LEU A 31 -7.84 3.24 -7.31
N LEU A 32 -6.85 2.35 -7.24
CA LEU A 32 -6.76 1.16 -8.10
C LEU A 32 -7.58 -0.03 -7.59
N ALA A 33 -7.78 -0.14 -6.28
CA ALA A 33 -8.58 -1.20 -5.68
C ALA A 33 -9.10 -0.78 -4.30
N LYS A 34 -10.26 -1.30 -3.92
CA LYS A 34 -10.82 -1.19 -2.57
C LYS A 34 -11.46 -2.52 -2.17
N GLY A 35 -11.37 -2.87 -0.89
CA GLY A 35 -11.89 -4.14 -0.40
C GLY A 35 -12.12 -4.15 1.09
N GLN A 36 -13.03 -5.02 1.53
CA GLN A 36 -13.36 -5.24 2.93
C GLN A 36 -13.14 -6.70 3.31
N GLN A 37 -12.85 -6.94 4.59
CA GLN A 37 -12.69 -8.27 5.17
C GLN A 37 -11.73 -9.14 4.34
N ARG A 38 -12.19 -10.28 3.81
CA ARG A 38 -11.37 -11.20 3.02
C ARG A 38 -10.76 -10.57 1.78
N LEU A 39 -11.47 -9.65 1.15
CA LEU A 39 -10.94 -8.94 -0.02
C LEU A 39 -9.82 -7.98 0.39
N ALA A 40 -9.92 -7.36 1.57
CA ALA A 40 -8.85 -6.53 2.12
C ALA A 40 -7.59 -7.36 2.38
N ASP A 41 -7.73 -8.53 3.00
CA ASP A 41 -6.60 -9.47 3.19
C ASP A 41 -5.96 -9.89 1.87
N GLU A 42 -6.77 -10.08 0.84
CA GLU A 42 -6.28 -10.47 -0.48
C GLU A 42 -5.52 -9.34 -1.18
N ILE A 43 -6.00 -8.10 -1.09
CA ILE A 43 -5.30 -6.90 -1.56
C ILE A 43 -3.93 -6.80 -0.86
N VAL A 44 -3.89 -6.89 0.47
CA VAL A 44 -2.65 -6.82 1.25
C VAL A 44 -1.70 -7.96 0.90
N ARG A 45 -2.22 -9.18 0.72
CA ARG A 45 -1.41 -10.33 0.31
C ARG A 45 -0.77 -10.14 -1.05
N ILE A 46 -1.53 -9.61 -2.02
CA ILE A 46 -1.03 -9.32 -3.37
C ILE A 46 0.02 -8.21 -3.33
N ALA A 47 -0.25 -7.11 -2.60
CA ALA A 47 0.69 -6.01 -2.42
C ALA A 47 2.04 -6.51 -1.88
N ARG A 48 2.02 -7.28 -0.78
CA ARG A 48 3.23 -7.90 -0.20
C ARG A 48 3.95 -8.81 -1.19
N LYS A 49 3.22 -9.60 -1.99
CA LYS A 49 3.80 -10.50 -3.00
C LYS A 49 4.59 -9.74 -4.07
N TYR A 50 4.12 -8.55 -4.47
CA TYR A 50 4.75 -7.73 -5.51
C TYR A 50 5.64 -6.62 -4.95
N GLY A 51 5.91 -6.61 -3.65
CA GLY A 51 6.76 -5.60 -3.02
C GLY A 51 6.14 -4.20 -2.96
N VAL A 52 4.81 -4.08 -3.11
CA VAL A 52 4.10 -2.81 -2.93
C VAL A 52 4.07 -2.48 -1.43
N PRO A 53 4.49 -1.28 -1.01
CA PRO A 53 4.44 -0.86 0.39
C PRO A 53 3.02 -0.95 0.97
N VAL A 54 2.91 -1.46 2.20
CA VAL A 54 1.64 -1.55 2.93
C VAL A 54 1.76 -0.74 4.22
N VAL A 55 0.93 0.29 4.36
CA VAL A 55 0.92 1.18 5.52
C VAL A 55 -0.43 1.13 6.21
N GLN A 56 -0.42 1.00 7.54
CA GLN A 56 -1.65 1.00 8.33
C GLN A 56 -2.05 2.44 8.69
N ARG A 57 -3.20 2.88 8.17
CA ARG A 57 -3.85 4.18 8.43
C ARG A 57 -5.38 4.03 8.42
N ASP A 58 -5.96 3.54 9.50
CA ASP A 58 -7.38 3.13 9.55
C ASP A 58 -8.36 4.24 9.15
N ALA A 59 -8.13 5.48 9.60
CA ALA A 59 -8.99 6.62 9.26
C ALA A 59 -8.91 6.97 7.77
N LEU A 60 -7.69 7.09 7.23
CA LEU A 60 -7.46 7.41 5.83
C LEU A 60 -8.01 6.31 4.90
N ALA A 61 -7.80 5.04 5.24
CA ALA A 61 -8.34 3.93 4.47
C ALA A 61 -9.88 3.98 4.38
N LYS A 62 -10.57 4.33 5.48
CA LYS A 62 -12.03 4.52 5.49
C LYS A 62 -12.49 5.70 4.64
N MET A 63 -11.72 6.80 4.62
CA MET A 63 -12.03 7.96 3.78
C MET A 63 -11.85 7.60 2.30
N LEU A 64 -10.71 7.01 1.93
CA LEU A 64 -10.39 6.60 0.56
C LEU A 64 -11.35 5.56 0.01
N ASN A 65 -11.84 4.63 0.84
CA ASN A 65 -12.81 3.61 0.42
C ASN A 65 -14.17 4.18 -0.03
N ARG A 66 -14.44 5.46 0.24
CA ARG A 66 -15.64 6.16 -0.28
C ARG A 66 -15.49 6.61 -1.73
N SER A 67 -14.26 6.68 -2.25
CA SER A 67 -13.98 7.02 -3.65
C SER A 67 -14.20 5.82 -4.56
N GLU A 68 -14.34 6.04 -5.86
CA GLU A 68 -14.53 4.97 -6.83
C GLU A 68 -13.22 4.45 -7.42
N VAL A 69 -13.24 3.19 -7.86
CA VAL A 69 -12.06 2.53 -8.42
C VAL A 69 -11.80 3.06 -9.84
N ASN A 70 -10.53 3.29 -10.16
CA ASN A 70 -10.03 3.94 -11.37
C ASN A 70 -10.39 5.43 -11.47
N GLU A 71 -10.73 6.06 -10.35
CA GLU A 71 -10.90 7.50 -10.24
C GLU A 71 -9.82 8.11 -9.36
N GLU A 72 -9.52 9.38 -9.59
CA GLU A 72 -8.68 10.19 -8.71
C GLU A 72 -9.31 10.30 -7.33
N ILE A 73 -8.47 10.37 -6.30
CA ILE A 73 -8.95 10.59 -4.94
C ILE A 73 -9.58 11.99 -4.80
N PRO A 74 -10.45 12.23 -3.81
CA PRO A 74 -10.96 13.56 -3.53
C PRO A 74 -9.85 14.56 -3.16
N VAL A 75 -10.02 15.82 -3.56
CA VAL A 75 -9.06 16.91 -3.31
C VAL A 75 -8.77 17.08 -1.81
N GLU A 76 -9.79 16.87 -0.96
CA GLU A 76 -9.63 16.97 0.50
C GLU A 76 -8.64 15.93 1.07
N LEU A 77 -8.31 14.89 0.32
CA LEU A 77 -7.36 13.84 0.70
C LEU A 77 -5.96 14.03 0.10
N PHE A 78 -5.76 15.03 -0.77
CA PHE A 78 -4.49 15.20 -1.48
C PHE A 78 -3.32 15.43 -0.53
N GLU A 79 -3.46 16.34 0.44
CA GLU A 79 -2.37 16.70 1.34
C GLU A 79 -1.90 15.50 2.17
N VAL A 80 -2.85 14.75 2.75
CA VAL A 80 -2.53 13.58 3.60
C VAL A 80 -1.96 12.43 2.77
N VAL A 81 -2.43 12.23 1.54
CA VAL A 81 -1.88 11.19 0.65
C VAL A 81 -0.50 11.59 0.13
N ALA A 82 -0.28 12.84 -0.24
CA ALA A 82 1.03 13.34 -0.66
C ALA A 82 2.08 13.16 0.46
N TYR A 83 1.72 13.52 1.69
CA TYR A 83 2.58 13.28 2.85
C TYR A 83 2.91 11.79 3.03
N LEU A 84 1.91 10.91 2.89
CA LEU A 84 2.11 9.46 3.00
C LEU A 84 3.05 8.93 1.91
N LEU A 85 2.89 9.37 0.67
CA LEU A 85 3.76 8.96 -0.44
C LEU A 85 5.20 9.42 -0.21
N ALA A 86 5.39 10.66 0.28
CA ALA A 86 6.72 11.16 0.65
C ALA A 86 7.36 10.36 1.80
N GLU A 87 6.56 9.97 2.81
CA GLU A 87 7.01 9.10 3.92
C GLU A 87 7.52 7.75 3.39
N ILE A 88 6.76 7.12 2.50
CA ILE A 88 7.09 5.83 1.88
C ILE A 88 8.36 5.93 1.01
N GLU A 89 8.48 7.00 0.22
CA GLU A 89 9.63 7.21 -0.66
C GLU A 89 10.92 7.42 0.15
N LEU A 90 10.86 8.20 1.22
CA LEU A 90 12.00 8.37 2.12
C LEU A 90 12.43 7.04 2.76
N GLU A 91 11.47 6.21 3.20
CA GLU A 91 11.76 4.88 3.73
C GLU A 91 12.42 3.96 2.70
N SER A 92 12.00 4.03 1.43
CA SER A 92 12.55 3.21 0.35
C SER A 92 14.04 3.53 0.14
N GLN A 93 14.40 4.81 0.17
CA GLN A 93 15.77 5.31 -0.01
C GLN A 93 16.68 4.94 1.18
N THR A 94 16.18 5.02 2.41
CA THR A 94 16.98 4.64 3.60
C THR A 94 17.34 3.14 3.64
N LYS A 95 16.43 2.27 3.19
CA LYS A 95 16.67 0.82 3.08
C LYS A 95 17.70 0.52 1.98
N ALA A 96 17.66 1.26 0.87
CA ALA A 96 18.65 1.13 -0.21
C ALA A 96 20.08 1.51 0.25
N HIS A 97 20.22 2.55 1.09
CA HIS A 97 21.52 2.95 1.63
C HIS A 97 22.08 1.95 2.67
N LYS A 98 21.25 1.38 3.53
CA LYS A 98 21.68 0.38 4.53
C LYS A 98 22.12 -0.94 3.89
N ASN A 99 21.44 -1.41 2.85
CA ASN A 99 21.78 -2.67 2.18
C ASN A 99 23.17 -2.63 1.50
N LYS A 100 23.60 -1.46 0.99
CA LYS A 100 24.95 -1.30 0.41
C LYS A 100 26.07 -1.30 1.46
N ALA A 101 25.81 -0.82 2.67
CA ALA A 101 26.81 -0.75 3.74
C ALA A 101 27.10 -2.12 4.41
N SER A 102 26.10 -3.01 4.47
CA SER A 102 26.28 -4.36 5.03
C SER A 102 26.99 -5.32 4.07
N GLN A 103 26.79 -5.17 2.75
CA GLN A 103 27.44 -6.00 1.72
C GLN A 103 28.96 -5.77 1.63
N ASN A 104 29.44 -4.55 1.94
CA ASN A 104 30.88 -4.24 1.91
C ASN A 104 31.67 -4.76 3.13
N LYS A 105 31.00 -5.25 4.18
CA LYS A 105 31.68 -5.80 5.38
C LYS A 105 31.90 -7.32 5.34
N GLU A 106 31.25 -8.04 4.42
CA GLU A 106 31.44 -9.50 4.27
C GLU A 106 32.50 -9.86 3.21
N SER A 107 33.11 -8.85 2.58
CA SER A 107 34.16 -9.02 1.55
C SER A 107 35.56 -8.59 2.03
N LEU A 108 35.76 -8.38 3.34
CA LEU A 108 37.05 -8.02 3.93
C LEU A 108 37.50 -9.03 4.99
#